data_AF-A0A1H9KE79-F1
#
_entry.id   AF-A0A1H9KE79-F1
#
_cell.length_a   1.000
_cell.length_b   1.000
_cell.length_c   1.000
_cell.angle_alpha   90.00
_cell.angle_beta   90.00
_cell.angle_gamma   90.00
#
_symmetry.space_group_name_H-M   'P 1'
#
loop_
_entity.id
_entity.type
_entity.pdbx_description
1 polymer ?
#
loop_
_entity_poly.entity_id
_entity_poly.type
_entity_poly.pdbx_seq_one_letter_code
_entity_poly.pdbx_strand_id
1 'polypeptide(L)'
;MADVKDLNKSLATLKKEFPAFNNSKLIDQWSGAMAVAPDESPIISVVKECPGLVVNTATSWGMTESPVSSSIAADLLLGNTPVLNSKAFIALAKATIMYPIKPI
;
A
#
# COMPACT_ATOMS: atom_id res chain seq x y z
N MET A 1 -4.78 17.54 16.37
CA MET A 1 -4.58 16.72 15.15
C MET A 1 -3.22 17.06 14.58
N ALA A 2 -2.23 16.16 14.68
CA ALA A 2 -0.88 16.41 14.17
C ALA A 2 -0.86 16.68 12.64
N ASP A 3 -1.79 16.04 11.92
CA ASP A 3 -1.89 16.09 10.46
C ASP A 3 -2.12 17.49 9.88
N VAL A 4 -3.07 18.26 10.45
CA VAL A 4 -3.43 19.59 9.92
C VAL A 4 -2.28 20.58 10.01
N LYS A 5 -1.42 20.46 11.03
CA LYS A 5 -0.24 21.34 11.16
C LYS A 5 0.76 21.08 10.04
N ASP A 6 0.99 19.82 9.69
CA ASP A 6 1.94 19.43 8.65
C ASP A 6 1.38 19.76 7.25
N LEU A 7 0.09 19.54 7.00
CA LEU A 7 -0.55 19.96 5.76
C LEU A 7 -0.50 21.49 5.55
N ASN A 8 -0.74 22.27 6.61
CA ASN A 8 -0.62 23.73 6.53
C ASN A 8 0.82 24.19 6.28
N LYS A 9 1.80 23.50 6.86
CA LYS A 9 3.22 23.77 6.61
C LYS A 9 3.57 23.47 5.15
N SER A 10 3.12 22.36 4.60
CA SER A 10 3.31 22.00 3.18
C SER A 10 2.71 23.05 2.24
N LEU A 11 1.51 23.54 2.54
CA LEU A 11 0.88 24.62 1.76
C LEU A 11 1.70 25.93 1.82
N ALA A 12 2.23 26.29 2.99
CA ALA A 12 3.10 27.47 3.13
C ALA A 12 4.39 27.32 2.32
N THR A 13 5.01 26.13 2.32
CA THR A 13 6.18 25.83 1.49
C THR A 13 5.85 25.95 0.00
N LEU A 14 4.73 25.37 -0.46
CA LEU A 14 4.27 25.47 -1.85
C LEU A 14 4.13 26.93 -2.31
N LYS A 15 3.52 27.80 -1.49
CA LYS A 15 3.35 29.22 -1.81
C LYS A 15 4.68 29.98 -1.88
N LYS A 16 5.62 29.62 -1.02
CA LYS A 16 6.97 30.21 -1.00
C LYS A 16 7.77 29.82 -2.24
N GLU A 17 7.71 28.56 -2.64
CA GLU A 17 8.44 28.03 -3.80
C GLU A 17 7.80 28.45 -5.13
N PHE A 18 6.47 28.52 -5.17
CA PHE A 18 5.69 28.82 -6.36
C PHE A 18 4.70 29.95 -6.09
N PRO A 19 5.11 31.23 -6.29
CA PRO A 19 4.28 32.39 -5.97
C PRO A 19 2.91 32.44 -6.66
N ALA A 20 2.74 31.70 -7.77
CA ALA A 20 1.46 31.52 -8.45
C ALA A 20 0.35 30.97 -7.51
N PHE A 21 0.72 30.26 -6.44
CA PHE A 21 -0.21 29.69 -5.48
C PHE A 21 -0.59 30.62 -4.32
N ASN A 22 -0.09 31.87 -4.25
CA ASN A 22 -0.35 32.77 -3.10
C ASN A 22 -1.85 32.97 -2.81
N ASN A 23 -2.66 33.13 -3.85
CA ASN A 23 -4.11 33.32 -3.76
C ASN A 23 -4.92 32.01 -3.86
N SER A 24 -4.26 30.85 -3.83
CA SER A 24 -4.95 29.56 -3.81
C SER A 24 -5.80 29.41 -2.54
N LYS A 25 -6.99 28.84 -2.72
CA LYS A 25 -7.92 28.48 -1.64
C LYS A 25 -7.84 26.98 -1.39
N LEU A 26 -7.79 26.59 -0.13
CA LEU A 26 -7.87 25.20 0.27
C LEU A 26 -9.29 24.69 -0.01
N ILE A 27 -9.41 23.61 -0.80
CA ILE A 27 -10.71 23.01 -1.14
C ILE A 27 -11.02 21.85 -0.21
N ASP A 28 -10.03 21.01 0.07
CA ASP A 28 -10.17 19.87 0.97
C ASP A 28 -8.82 19.42 1.55
N GLN A 29 -8.86 18.69 2.66
CA GLN A 29 -7.71 18.03 3.30
C GLN A 29 -8.17 16.71 3.91
N TRP A 30 -7.50 15.63 3.54
CA TRP A 30 -7.75 14.32 4.10
C TRP A 30 -6.46 13.62 4.50
N SER A 31 -6.62 12.46 5.14
CA SER A 31 -5.55 11.55 5.49
C SER A 31 -5.90 10.14 5.06
N GLY A 32 -4.90 9.29 4.91
CA GLY A 32 -5.07 7.88 4.60
C GLY A 32 -4.19 7.01 5.49
N ALA A 33 -4.68 5.82 5.83
CA ALA A 33 -3.85 4.80 6.45
C ALA A 33 -3.14 3.99 5.36
N MET A 34 -1.84 3.81 5.51
CA MET A 34 -1.04 2.90 4.67
C MET A 34 -0.56 1.73 5.52
N ALA A 35 -0.76 0.51 5.02
CA ALA A 35 -0.13 -0.68 5.53
C ALA A 35 0.99 -1.05 4.56
N VAL A 36 2.24 -0.97 5.00
CA VAL A 36 3.43 -1.24 4.19
C VAL A 36 4.27 -2.30 4.88
N ALA A 37 4.79 -3.26 4.12
CA ALA A 37 5.69 -4.26 4.67
C ALA A 37 7.01 -3.61 5.16
N PRO A 38 7.67 -4.14 6.20
CA PRO A 38 8.93 -3.58 6.71
C PRO A 38 10.07 -3.56 5.68
N ASP A 39 10.04 -4.47 4.72
CA ASP A 39 11.01 -4.55 3.62
C ASP A 39 10.49 -3.91 2.33
N GLU A 40 9.41 -3.11 2.43
CA GLU A 40 8.75 -2.39 1.35
C GLU A 40 8.26 -3.25 0.18
N SER A 41 8.31 -4.58 0.31
CA SER A 41 7.89 -5.51 -0.72
C SER A 41 6.40 -5.84 -0.56
N PRO A 42 5.59 -5.78 -1.63
CA PRO A 42 4.19 -6.14 -1.55
C PRO A 42 4.03 -7.62 -1.18
N ILE A 43 2.94 -7.94 -0.50
CA ILE A 43 2.55 -9.32 -0.18
C ILE A 43 1.46 -9.73 -1.16
N ILE A 44 1.81 -10.56 -2.14
CA ILE A 44 0.90 -11.14 -3.14
C ILE A 44 1.02 -12.67 -3.08
N SER A 45 0.09 -13.33 -2.42
CA SER A 45 0.22 -14.75 -2.10
C SER A 45 -1.11 -15.45 -1.87
N VAL A 46 -1.16 -16.75 -2.19
CA VAL A 46 -2.16 -17.67 -1.65
C VAL A 46 -1.92 -17.89 -0.15
N VAL A 47 -2.99 -18.06 0.62
CA VAL A 47 -2.94 -18.42 2.05
C VAL A 47 -3.15 -19.92 2.18
N LYS A 48 -2.13 -20.67 2.60
CA LYS A 48 -2.15 -22.15 2.59
C LYS A 48 -3.17 -22.71 3.58
N GLU A 49 -3.36 -22.03 4.70
CA GLU A 49 -4.29 -22.37 5.77
C GLU A 49 -5.75 -22.13 5.37
N CYS A 50 -5.99 -21.29 4.35
CA CYS A 50 -7.31 -20.93 3.85
C CYS A 50 -7.37 -21.15 2.32
N PRO A 51 -7.58 -22.38 1.82
CA PRO A 51 -7.66 -22.65 0.40
C PRO A 51 -8.72 -21.77 -0.30
N GLY A 52 -8.33 -21.15 -1.42
CA GLY A 52 -9.16 -20.19 -2.16
C GLY A 52 -8.99 -18.72 -1.74
N LEU A 53 -8.20 -18.43 -0.70
CA LEU A 53 -7.86 -17.06 -0.31
C LEU A 53 -6.54 -16.61 -0.95
N VAL A 54 -6.59 -15.48 -1.66
CA VAL A 54 -5.42 -14.74 -2.15
C VAL A 54 -5.37 -13.36 -1.48
N VAL A 55 -4.19 -12.98 -1.02
CA VAL A 55 -3.93 -11.66 -0.44
C VAL A 55 -3.08 -10.85 -1.43
N ASN A 56 -3.45 -9.59 -1.64
CA ASN A 56 -2.66 -8.58 -2.35
C ASN A 56 -2.67 -7.30 -1.49
N THR A 57 -1.60 -7.07 -0.73
CA THR A 57 -1.53 -5.98 0.27
C THR A 57 -0.10 -5.53 0.54
N ALA A 58 0.08 -4.65 1.52
CA ALA A 58 1.37 -4.21 2.06
C ALA A 58 2.28 -3.45 1.08
N THR A 59 1.72 -2.92 -0.01
CA THR A 59 2.43 -2.09 -0.99
C THR A 59 2.46 -0.61 -0.57
N SER A 60 3.59 0.06 -0.78
CA SER A 60 3.70 1.52 -0.76
C SER A 60 3.42 2.18 -2.11
N TRP A 61 3.39 1.39 -3.20
CA TRP A 61 3.29 1.83 -4.59
C TRP A 61 1.98 1.41 -5.26
N GLY A 62 0.91 1.23 -4.48
CA GLY A 62 -0.34 0.63 -4.94
C GLY A 62 -0.95 1.25 -6.20
N MET A 63 -0.85 2.57 -6.39
CA MET A 63 -1.35 3.22 -7.61
C MET A 63 -0.61 2.73 -8.86
N THR A 64 0.71 2.67 -8.79
CA THR A 64 1.58 2.27 -9.92
C THR A 64 1.55 0.76 -10.14
N GLU A 65 1.59 -0.03 -9.05
CA GLU A 65 1.70 -1.49 -9.12
C GLU A 65 0.36 -2.18 -9.41
N SER A 66 -0.76 -1.52 -9.12
CA SER A 66 -2.10 -2.13 -9.19
C SER A 66 -2.41 -2.91 -10.47
N PRO A 67 -2.04 -2.48 -11.70
CA PRO A 67 -2.38 -3.23 -12.90
C PRO A 67 -1.70 -4.60 -12.94
N VAL A 68 -0.43 -4.66 -12.51
CA VAL A 68 0.37 -5.90 -12.54
C VAL A 68 0.09 -6.74 -11.31
N SER A 69 0.03 -6.14 -10.12
CA SER A 69 -0.22 -6.87 -8.86
C SER A 69 -1.58 -7.56 -8.86
N SER A 70 -2.60 -6.91 -9.43
CA SER A 70 -3.95 -7.48 -9.55
C SER A 70 -4.00 -8.62 -10.56
N SER A 71 -3.25 -8.51 -11.66
CA SER A 71 -3.11 -9.60 -12.64
C SER A 71 -2.47 -10.84 -12.01
N ILE A 72 -1.37 -10.66 -11.27
CA ILE A 72 -0.70 -11.74 -10.52
C ILE A 72 -1.67 -12.36 -9.51
N ALA A 73 -2.41 -11.55 -8.75
CA ALA A 73 -3.38 -12.03 -7.78
C ALA A 73 -4.51 -12.85 -8.45
N ALA A 74 -4.99 -12.42 -9.61
CA ALA A 74 -6.00 -13.15 -10.39
C ALA A 74 -5.45 -14.49 -10.92
N ASP A 75 -4.23 -14.52 -11.44
CA ASP A 75 -3.59 -15.76 -11.89
C ASP A 75 -3.41 -16.75 -10.74
N LEU A 76 -2.95 -16.28 -9.57
CA LEU A 76 -2.85 -17.09 -8.36
C LEU A 76 -4.21 -17.65 -7.91
N LEU A 77 -5.28 -16.86 -8.03
CA LEU A 77 -6.63 -17.28 -7.66
C LEU A 77 -7.18 -18.35 -8.62
N LEU A 78 -6.90 -18.22 -9.92
CA LEU A 78 -7.37 -19.12 -10.97
C LEU A 78 -6.48 -20.37 -11.15
N GLY A 79 -5.32 -20.41 -10.51
CA GLY A 79 -4.34 -21.48 -10.70
C GLY A 79 -3.55 -21.39 -12.01
N ASN A 80 -3.52 -20.20 -12.61
CA ASN A 80 -2.73 -19.91 -13.80
C ASN A 80 -1.26 -19.60 -13.42
N THR A 81 -0.37 -19.66 -14.41
CA THR A 81 1.01 -19.18 -14.26
C THR A 81 1.04 -17.66 -14.35
N PRO A 82 1.49 -16.93 -13.30
CA PRO A 82 1.52 -15.46 -13.35
C PRO A 82 2.51 -14.90 -14.37
N VAL A 83 2.21 -13.69 -14.87
CA VAL A 83 3.04 -12.95 -15.83
C VAL A 83 4.45 -12.62 -15.33
N LEU A 84 4.63 -12.55 -14.01
CA LEU A 84 5.91 -12.33 -13.33
C LEU A 84 6.06 -13.35 -12.20
N ASN A 85 7.29 -13.77 -11.96
CA ASN A 85 7.59 -14.68 -10.86
C ASN A 85 7.31 -14.01 -9.51
N SER A 86 6.23 -14.43 -8.85
CA SER A 86 5.78 -13.88 -7.56
C SER A 86 6.55 -14.42 -6.36
N LYS A 87 7.54 -15.32 -6.53
CA LYS A 87 8.31 -15.92 -5.43
C LYS A 87 9.03 -14.88 -4.56
N ALA A 88 9.35 -13.70 -5.09
CA ALA A 88 9.91 -12.58 -4.32
C ALA A 88 8.89 -11.93 -3.35
N PHE A 89 7.59 -12.00 -3.65
CA PHE A 89 6.48 -11.39 -2.89
C PHE A 89 5.76 -12.38 -1.96
N ILE A 90 6.04 -13.67 -2.10
CA ILE A 90 5.45 -14.72 -1.26
C ILE A 90 6.23 -14.79 0.05
N ALA A 91 5.76 -14.08 1.06
CA ALA A 91 6.05 -14.44 2.44
C ALA A 91 4.98 -13.92 3.39
N LEU A 92 3.92 -14.69 3.57
CA LEU A 92 3.04 -14.55 4.74
C LEU A 92 3.84 -14.68 6.05
N ALA A 93 4.99 -15.37 6.02
CA ALA A 93 5.95 -15.39 7.13
C ALA A 93 6.53 -14.01 7.51
N LYS A 94 6.49 -13.01 6.60
CA LYS A 94 6.89 -11.62 6.91
C LYS A 94 5.81 -10.88 7.72
N ALA A 95 4.54 -11.27 7.60
CA ALA A 95 3.43 -10.62 8.29
C ALA A 95 3.40 -10.93 9.81
N THR A 96 4.00 -12.03 10.25
CA THR A 96 4.03 -12.47 11.66
C THR A 96 4.82 -11.52 12.57
N ILE A 97 5.71 -10.69 12.02
CA ILE A 97 6.63 -9.86 12.83
C ILE A 97 5.94 -8.60 13.39
N MET A 98 4.76 -8.19 12.88
CA MET A 98 4.20 -6.88 13.25
C MET A 98 3.19 -6.92 14.41
N TYR A 99 2.42 -8.01 14.59
CA TYR A 99 1.52 -8.18 15.74
C TYR A 99 1.31 -9.66 16.04
N PRO A 100 1.59 -10.16 17.27
CA PRO A 100 1.13 -11.49 17.66
C PRO A 100 -0.40 -11.45 17.70
N ILE A 101 -1.04 -12.09 16.72
CA ILE A 101 -2.44 -12.49 16.81
C ILE A 101 -2.59 -13.34 18.06
N LYS A 102 -3.07 -12.74 19.16
CA LYS A 102 -3.51 -13.51 20.33
C LYS A 102 -4.71 -14.34 19.89
N PRO A 103 -4.67 -15.67 20.04
CA PRO A 103 -5.86 -16.48 19.83
C PRO A 103 -6.94 -16.06 20.84
N ILE A 104 -8.19 -15.98 20.36
CA ILE A 104 -9.39 -15.84 21.19
C ILE A 104 -9.66 -17.19 21.87
#